data_AF-A0A7C9TUZ6-F1
#
_entry.id   AF-A0A7C9TUZ6-F1
#
_cell.length_a   1.000
_cell.length_b   1.000
_cell.length_c   1.000
_cell.angle_alpha   90.00
_cell.angle_beta   90.00
_cell.angle_gamma   90.00
#
_symmetry.space_group_name_H-M   'P 1'
#
loop_
_entity.id
_entity.type
_entity.pdbx_description
1 polymer ?
#
loop_
_entity_poly.entity_id
_entity_poly.type
_entity_poly.pdbx_seq_one_letter_code
_entity_poly.pdbx_strand_id
1 'polypeptide(L)'
;MPRTAAPSVTFDFEDEKFKAPPSQVLPWCQIINPRPSVDGVSAYGLAVKLNNAKIVGFTPDEDWQPVDHEFSTGDVETLLITTRPRLVIVRRTPVFIRYRDSGVLLGRLSDHYDTFMADKLSFKTLTRYLVFLVGKDKKFLHQTPLRLSLSGAASATFGQAYRKIREGQAVGGFTVELEQAYADFRRQPLERKGPLFHAHGIFCPYIEVEEAGSGENTALIASTVDYEHPTGANFIDYAIASNSPEASLISETFEEYKDFGQDLPKTDPSKMPIPSIPTGYSYSGAEYDDDDPEFTPPY
;
A
#
# COMPACT_ATOMS: atom_id res chain seq x y z
N MET A 1 -26.04 -11.00 -65.88
CA MET A 1 -24.80 -11.36 -65.18
C MET A 1 -25.13 -11.56 -63.71
N PRO A 2 -24.82 -12.71 -63.08
CA PRO A 2 -25.10 -12.92 -61.67
C PRO A 2 -24.11 -12.13 -60.82
N ARG A 3 -24.60 -11.39 -59.82
CA ARG A 3 -23.76 -10.76 -58.79
C ARG A 3 -23.14 -11.86 -57.93
N THR A 4 -21.83 -11.99 -57.99
CA THR A 4 -21.04 -12.82 -57.07
C THR A 4 -21.34 -12.37 -55.65
N ALA A 5 -21.82 -13.28 -54.80
CA ALA A 5 -22.04 -13.00 -53.39
C ALA A 5 -20.70 -12.58 -52.76
N ALA A 6 -20.65 -11.40 -52.16
CA ALA A 6 -19.50 -10.99 -51.36
C ALA A 6 -19.36 -11.99 -50.20
N PRO A 7 -18.14 -12.42 -49.85
CA PRO A 7 -17.93 -13.33 -48.73
C PRO A 7 -18.53 -12.72 -47.46
N SER A 8 -19.28 -13.53 -46.71
CA SER A 8 -19.89 -13.12 -45.45
C SER A 8 -18.79 -12.69 -44.48
N VAL A 9 -18.73 -11.38 -44.19
CA VAL A 9 -17.81 -10.83 -43.20
C VAL A 9 -18.09 -11.50 -41.86
N THR A 10 -17.08 -12.16 -41.31
CA THR A 10 -17.18 -12.92 -40.06
C THR A 10 -16.55 -12.11 -38.94
N PHE A 11 -17.32 -11.83 -37.90
CA PHE A 11 -16.92 -11.03 -36.72
C PHE A 11 -16.72 -11.94 -35.51
N ASP A 12 -15.89 -12.98 -35.66
CA ASP A 12 -15.60 -13.93 -34.59
C ASP A 12 -14.36 -13.47 -33.81
N PHE A 13 -14.61 -12.80 -32.69
CA PHE A 13 -13.60 -12.32 -31.74
C PHE A 13 -13.47 -13.23 -30.51
N GLU A 14 -14.06 -14.43 -30.52
CA GLU A 14 -14.02 -15.36 -29.38
C GLU A 14 -12.73 -16.21 -29.35
N ASP A 15 -11.90 -16.12 -30.40
CA ASP A 15 -10.57 -16.72 -30.47
C ASP A 15 -9.68 -16.18 -29.33
N GLU A 16 -8.97 -17.08 -28.66
CA GLU A 16 -8.05 -16.77 -27.55
C GLU A 16 -7.04 -15.66 -27.88
N LYS A 17 -6.64 -15.50 -29.16
CA LYS A 17 -5.74 -14.41 -29.57
C LYS A 17 -6.34 -13.00 -29.43
N PHE A 18 -7.66 -12.89 -29.38
CA PHE A 18 -8.39 -11.63 -29.18
C PHE A 18 -8.80 -11.43 -27.72
N LYS A 19 -8.71 -12.48 -26.89
CA LYS A 19 -8.90 -12.35 -25.45
C LYS A 19 -7.72 -11.56 -24.89
N ALA A 20 -8.02 -10.57 -24.06
CA ALA A 20 -6.98 -9.91 -23.30
C ALA A 20 -6.22 -10.97 -22.50
N PRO A 21 -4.88 -10.96 -22.53
CA PRO A 21 -4.12 -11.86 -21.67
C PRO A 21 -4.62 -11.70 -20.23
N PRO A 22 -4.73 -12.79 -19.44
CA PRO A 22 -5.10 -12.68 -18.04
C PRO A 22 -4.21 -11.62 -17.41
N SER A 23 -4.82 -10.61 -16.77
CA SER A 23 -4.07 -9.59 -16.06
C SER A 23 -3.09 -10.31 -15.13
N GLN A 24 -1.79 -10.14 -15.34
CA GLN A 24 -0.79 -10.86 -14.56
C GLN A 24 -0.94 -10.40 -13.11
N VAL A 25 -1.57 -11.22 -12.28
CA VAL A 25 -1.82 -10.88 -10.88
C VAL A 25 -0.47 -10.93 -10.19
N LEU A 26 0.10 -9.76 -9.92
CA LEU A 26 1.35 -9.64 -9.18
C LEU A 26 1.22 -10.43 -7.86
N PRO A 27 2.21 -11.29 -7.55
CA PRO A 27 2.31 -11.89 -6.23
C PRO A 27 2.28 -10.79 -5.16
N TRP A 28 1.71 -11.11 -4.01
CA TRP A 28 1.35 -10.10 -3.03
C TRP A 28 1.86 -10.44 -1.63
N CYS A 29 2.06 -9.39 -0.85
CA CYS A 29 2.32 -9.46 0.58
C CYS A 29 1.26 -8.63 1.32
N GLN A 30 1.12 -8.87 2.62
CA GLN A 30 0.12 -8.22 3.45
C GLN A 30 0.61 -8.01 4.86
N ILE A 31 0.00 -7.07 5.58
CA ILE A 31 0.15 -6.98 7.02
C ILE A 31 -0.89 -7.91 7.66
N ILE A 32 -0.43 -8.83 8.49
CA ILE A 32 -1.26 -9.68 9.34
C ILE A 32 -1.43 -9.00 10.69
N ASN A 33 -2.69 -8.76 11.06
CA ASN A 33 -3.02 -8.26 12.40
C ASN A 33 -2.95 -9.39 13.43
N PRO A 34 -2.54 -9.08 14.67
CA PRO A 34 -2.57 -10.03 15.77
C PRO A 34 -4.02 -10.44 16.09
N ARG A 35 -4.20 -11.68 16.52
CA ARG A 35 -5.45 -12.18 17.10
C ARG A 35 -5.18 -12.69 18.52
N PRO A 36 -6.15 -12.54 19.44
CA PRO A 36 -6.06 -13.21 20.73
C PRO A 36 -5.86 -14.72 20.54
N SER A 37 -4.91 -15.28 21.29
CA SER A 37 -4.56 -16.70 21.33
C SER A 37 -4.42 -17.17 22.77
N VAL A 38 -4.41 -18.47 22.99
CA VAL A 38 -4.23 -19.09 24.33
C VAL A 38 -2.91 -18.64 24.97
N ASP A 39 -1.88 -18.41 24.15
CA ASP A 39 -0.53 -18.01 24.59
C ASP A 39 -0.27 -16.49 24.46
N GLY A 40 -1.32 -15.66 24.32
CA GLY A 40 -1.22 -14.21 24.19
C GLY A 40 -1.77 -13.70 22.86
N VAL A 41 -0.91 -13.15 22.00
CA VAL A 41 -1.28 -12.68 20.66
C VAL A 41 -0.63 -13.55 19.59
N SER A 42 -1.37 -13.87 18.52
CA SER A 42 -0.82 -14.57 17.36
C SER A 42 0.28 -13.75 16.68
N ALA A 43 1.11 -14.41 15.88
CA ALA A 43 2.09 -13.73 15.04
C ALA A 43 1.42 -12.65 14.18
N TYR A 44 2.15 -11.56 13.99
CA TYR A 44 1.71 -10.35 13.29
C TYR A 44 2.88 -9.71 12.55
N GLY A 45 2.58 -8.80 11.63
CA GLY A 45 3.61 -8.11 10.84
C GLY A 45 3.43 -8.28 9.34
N LEU A 46 4.45 -7.92 8.57
CA LEU A 46 4.47 -8.10 7.12
C LEU A 46 4.66 -9.58 6.79
N ALA A 47 3.76 -10.13 5.98
CA ALA A 47 3.73 -11.54 5.63
C ALA A 47 3.69 -11.78 4.13
N VAL A 48 4.35 -12.86 3.70
CA VAL A 48 4.31 -13.40 2.35
C VAL A 48 3.84 -14.85 2.42
N LYS A 49 2.77 -15.20 1.69
CA LYS A 49 2.33 -16.59 1.54
C LYS A 49 3.44 -17.43 0.91
N LEU A 50 3.65 -18.66 1.37
CA LEU A 50 4.73 -19.50 0.85
C LEU A 50 4.64 -19.74 -0.68
N ASN A 51 3.41 -19.79 -1.24
CA ASN A 51 3.23 -19.88 -2.69
C ASN A 51 3.71 -18.60 -3.41
N ASN A 52 3.37 -17.42 -2.90
CA ASN A 52 3.84 -16.15 -3.45
C ASN A 52 5.37 -16.02 -3.31
N ALA A 53 5.92 -16.44 -2.18
CA ALA A 53 7.36 -16.49 -1.94
C ALA A 53 8.07 -17.34 -3.01
N LYS A 54 7.56 -18.53 -3.33
CA LYS A 54 8.10 -19.40 -4.38
C LYS A 54 8.02 -18.74 -5.77
N ILE A 55 6.90 -18.09 -6.10
CA ILE A 55 6.71 -17.44 -7.40
C ILE A 55 7.73 -16.33 -7.64
N VAL A 56 8.04 -15.53 -6.63
CA VAL A 56 8.99 -14.41 -6.76
C VAL A 56 10.45 -14.81 -6.50
N GLY A 57 10.71 -16.08 -6.14
CA GLY A 57 12.03 -16.54 -5.74
C GLY A 57 12.51 -15.95 -4.41
N PHE A 58 11.59 -15.73 -3.47
CA PHE A 58 11.89 -15.13 -2.17
C PHE A 58 12.77 -16.05 -1.31
N THR A 59 13.93 -15.53 -0.93
CA THR A 59 14.90 -16.17 -0.04
C THR A 59 14.92 -15.39 1.28
N PRO A 60 14.14 -15.80 2.30
CA PRO A 60 14.09 -15.10 3.58
C PRO A 60 15.45 -15.12 4.28
N ASP A 61 15.80 -14.03 4.96
CA ASP A 61 16.91 -13.98 5.91
C ASP A 61 16.45 -14.35 7.33
N GLU A 62 17.32 -14.16 8.31
CA GLU A 62 17.06 -14.48 9.72
C GLU A 62 15.93 -13.69 10.38
N ASP A 63 15.50 -12.56 9.79
CA ASP A 63 14.44 -11.72 10.34
C ASP A 63 13.04 -12.22 9.94
N TRP A 64 12.94 -13.27 9.12
CA TRP A 64 11.70 -13.88 8.67
C TRP A 64 11.47 -15.24 9.30
N GLN A 65 10.25 -15.47 9.77
CA GLN A 65 9.88 -16.72 10.44
C GLN A 65 8.69 -17.38 9.74
N PRO A 66 8.72 -18.72 9.57
CA PRO A 66 7.55 -19.45 9.10
C PRO A 66 6.51 -19.56 10.22
N VAL A 67 5.25 -19.23 9.92
CA VAL A 67 4.13 -19.35 10.85
C VAL A 67 2.91 -19.88 10.10
N ASP A 68 2.20 -20.83 10.70
CA ASP A 68 0.89 -21.26 10.20
C ASP A 68 -0.18 -20.25 10.61
N HIS A 69 -0.95 -19.79 9.62
CA HIS A 69 -1.98 -18.77 9.81
C HIS A 69 -3.31 -19.25 9.25
N GLU A 70 -4.34 -19.27 10.10
CA GLU A 70 -5.72 -19.55 9.70
C GLU A 70 -6.41 -18.28 9.19
N PHE A 71 -6.76 -18.21 7.90
CA PHE A 71 -7.49 -17.07 7.35
C PHE A 71 -8.96 -17.08 7.81
N SER A 72 -9.67 -15.96 7.61
CA SER A 72 -11.11 -15.86 7.93
C SER A 72 -11.99 -16.85 7.16
N THR A 73 -11.45 -17.48 6.11
CA THR A 73 -12.11 -18.56 5.36
C THR A 73 -12.02 -19.92 6.06
N GLY A 74 -11.21 -20.02 7.12
CA GLY A 74 -10.85 -21.28 7.79
C GLY A 74 -9.63 -21.99 7.16
N ASP A 75 -9.08 -21.45 6.08
CA ASP A 75 -7.90 -22.03 5.43
C ASP A 75 -6.65 -21.76 6.25
N VAL A 76 -5.90 -22.81 6.59
CA VAL A 76 -4.60 -22.69 7.24
C VAL A 76 -3.50 -22.71 6.18
N GLU A 77 -2.69 -21.66 6.13
CA GLU A 77 -1.52 -21.59 5.26
C GLU A 77 -0.27 -21.16 6.02
N THR A 78 0.87 -21.70 5.61
CA THR A 78 2.17 -21.24 6.11
C THR A 78 2.57 -19.92 5.44
N LEU A 79 2.87 -18.93 6.26
CA LEU A 79 3.35 -17.60 5.89
C LEU A 79 4.80 -17.42 6.33
N LEU A 80 5.58 -16.65 5.58
CA LEU A 80 6.82 -16.05 6.07
C LEU A 80 6.48 -14.66 6.61
N ILE A 81 6.76 -14.40 7.89
CA ILE A 81 6.36 -13.17 8.57
C ILE A 81 7.54 -12.47 9.26
N THR A 82 7.50 -11.14 9.30
CA THR A 82 8.45 -10.32 10.05
C THR A 82 7.78 -9.06 10.62
N THR A 83 8.23 -8.62 11.79
CA THR A 83 7.84 -7.34 12.40
C THR A 83 8.81 -6.20 12.07
N ARG A 84 9.93 -6.51 11.40
CA ARG A 84 10.99 -5.55 11.05
C ARG A 84 11.37 -5.66 9.57
N PRO A 85 10.41 -5.50 8.65
CA PRO A 85 10.72 -5.62 7.24
C PRO A 85 11.65 -4.47 6.80
N ARG A 86 12.54 -4.76 5.86
CA ARG A 86 13.29 -3.74 5.11
C ARG A 86 12.78 -3.78 3.68
N LEU A 87 12.32 -2.66 3.16
CA LEU A 87 11.65 -2.63 1.86
C LEU A 87 11.94 -1.36 1.07
N VAL A 88 12.10 -1.48 -0.24
CA VAL A 88 12.04 -0.34 -1.16
C VAL A 88 10.63 -0.25 -1.74
N ILE A 89 10.10 0.97 -1.85
CA ILE A 89 8.77 1.24 -2.44
C ILE A 89 8.95 1.86 -3.81
N VAL A 90 8.75 1.05 -4.86
CA VAL A 90 8.95 1.46 -6.25
C VAL A 90 7.79 2.32 -6.75
N ARG A 91 6.56 1.86 -6.52
CA ARG A 91 5.33 2.59 -6.87
C ARG A 91 4.35 2.56 -5.72
N ARG A 92 3.50 3.57 -5.65
CA ARG A 92 2.42 3.71 -4.68
C ARG A 92 1.22 4.31 -5.38
N THR A 93 0.03 3.81 -5.06
CA THR A 93 -1.22 4.41 -5.55
C THR A 93 -1.63 5.63 -4.72
N PRO A 94 -2.48 6.51 -5.25
CA PRO A 94 -3.26 7.42 -4.40
C PRO A 94 -4.00 6.66 -3.30
N VAL A 95 -4.41 7.38 -2.26
CA VAL A 95 -5.33 6.82 -1.26
C VAL A 95 -6.69 6.67 -1.93
N PHE A 96 -7.20 5.44 -1.99
CA PHE A 96 -8.54 5.15 -2.43
C PHE A 96 -9.47 4.95 -1.25
N ILE A 97 -10.78 5.09 -1.49
CA ILE A 97 -11.82 4.72 -0.53
C ILE A 97 -12.74 3.66 -1.14
N ARG A 98 -13.15 2.71 -0.30
CA ARG A 98 -14.15 1.68 -0.60
C ARG A 98 -15.18 1.63 0.50
N TYR A 99 -16.40 1.21 0.17
CA TYR A 99 -17.42 0.94 1.17
C TYR A 99 -16.96 -0.19 2.11
N ARG A 100 -17.19 -0.01 3.41
CA ARG A 100 -16.79 -0.96 4.46
C ARG A 100 -17.52 -2.30 4.30
N ASP A 101 -18.81 -2.25 4.00
CA ASP A 101 -19.70 -3.41 4.01
C ASP A 101 -19.62 -4.20 2.70
N SER A 102 -19.70 -3.50 1.56
CA SER A 102 -19.70 -4.14 0.25
C SER A 102 -18.29 -4.34 -0.33
N GLY A 103 -17.28 -3.64 0.21
CA GLY A 103 -15.92 -3.64 -0.34
C GLY A 103 -15.79 -2.95 -1.70
N VAL A 104 -16.88 -2.40 -2.25
CA VAL A 104 -16.92 -1.73 -3.55
C VAL A 104 -16.06 -0.48 -3.50
N LEU A 105 -15.14 -0.38 -4.45
CA LEU A 105 -14.23 0.74 -4.59
C LEU A 105 -14.98 1.94 -5.17
N LEU A 106 -14.98 3.06 -4.45
CA LEU A 106 -15.65 4.28 -4.89
C LEU A 106 -14.72 5.11 -5.78
N GLY A 107 -13.46 5.27 -5.38
CA GLY A 107 -12.49 6.08 -6.13
C GLY A 107 -11.39 6.63 -5.23
N ARG A 108 -10.67 7.65 -5.71
CA ARG A 108 -9.62 8.31 -4.93
C ARG A 108 -10.26 9.12 -3.81
N LEU A 109 -9.62 9.12 -2.64
CA LEU A 109 -10.07 9.91 -1.49
C LEU A 109 -10.17 11.40 -1.86
N SER A 110 -9.23 11.92 -2.65
CA SER A 110 -9.23 13.32 -3.13
C SER A 110 -10.49 13.68 -3.91
N ASP A 111 -11.01 12.73 -4.70
CA ASP A 111 -12.11 12.97 -5.63
C ASP A 111 -13.47 12.82 -4.93
N HIS A 112 -13.48 12.22 -3.74
CA HIS A 112 -14.66 11.93 -2.93
C HIS A 112 -14.51 12.43 -1.49
N TYR A 113 -13.73 13.52 -1.30
CA TYR A 113 -13.36 14.00 0.03
C TYR A 113 -14.59 14.38 0.87
N ASP A 114 -15.52 15.16 0.31
CA ASP A 114 -16.73 15.59 1.02
C ASP A 114 -17.61 14.40 1.41
N THR A 115 -17.76 13.42 0.51
CA THR A 115 -18.49 12.17 0.79
C THR A 115 -17.83 11.38 1.92
N PHE A 116 -16.50 11.28 1.90
CA PHE A 116 -15.75 10.62 2.96
C PHE A 116 -15.88 11.34 4.30
N MET A 117 -15.81 12.68 4.30
CA MET A 117 -15.90 13.48 5.53
C MET A 117 -17.31 13.46 6.14
N ALA A 118 -18.35 13.39 5.30
CA ALA A 118 -19.74 13.31 5.76
C ALA A 118 -20.06 11.97 6.46
N ASP A 119 -19.41 10.87 6.07
CA ASP A 119 -19.65 9.55 6.64
C ASP A 119 -18.39 8.67 6.65
N LYS A 120 -17.41 9.05 7.48
CA LYS A 120 -16.12 8.34 7.58
C LYS A 120 -16.26 6.85 7.93
N LEU A 121 -17.30 6.47 8.67
CA LEU A 121 -17.48 5.11 9.19
C LEU A 121 -17.87 4.12 8.07
N SER A 122 -18.65 4.59 7.09
CA SER A 122 -19.05 3.81 5.92
C SER A 122 -17.90 3.47 4.97
N PHE A 123 -16.73 4.10 5.11
CA PHE A 123 -15.60 3.90 4.23
C PHE A 123 -14.39 3.24 4.91
N LYS A 124 -13.58 2.55 4.10
CA LYS A 124 -12.22 2.13 4.41
C LYS A 124 -11.27 2.70 3.38
N THR A 125 -10.18 3.29 3.86
CA THR A 125 -9.07 3.72 3.00
C THR A 125 -8.29 2.50 2.50
N LEU A 126 -7.73 2.61 1.30
CA LEU A 126 -6.90 1.58 0.67
C LEU A 126 -5.75 2.28 -0.06
N THR A 127 -4.52 1.84 0.20
CA THR A 127 -3.35 2.22 -0.58
C THR A 127 -2.64 0.94 -1.02
N ARG A 128 -2.21 0.90 -2.28
CA ARG A 128 -1.37 -0.21 -2.79
C ARG A 128 0.04 0.30 -3.04
N TYR A 129 1.00 -0.56 -2.78
CA TYR A 129 2.42 -0.34 -2.97
C TYR A 129 2.98 -1.47 -3.83
N LEU A 130 3.98 -1.14 -4.63
CA LEU A 130 4.81 -2.07 -5.35
C LEU A 130 6.19 -2.05 -4.70
N VAL A 131 6.61 -3.17 -4.13
CA VAL A 131 7.75 -3.22 -3.21
C VAL A 131 8.74 -4.32 -3.57
N PHE A 132 10.01 -4.12 -3.21
CA PHE A 132 10.96 -5.21 -3.02
C PHE A 132 11.37 -5.31 -1.56
N LEU A 133 11.47 -6.54 -1.06
CA LEU A 133 12.04 -6.87 0.24
C LEU A 133 13.57 -6.90 0.12
N VAL A 134 14.24 -6.32 1.12
CA VAL A 134 15.67 -6.07 1.10
C VAL A 134 16.31 -6.78 2.30
N GLY A 135 17.44 -7.44 2.10
CA GLY A 135 18.26 -7.99 3.18
C GLY A 135 19.08 -6.91 3.89
N LYS A 136 19.72 -7.28 5.00
CA LYS A 136 20.67 -6.40 5.73
C LYS A 136 21.87 -5.98 4.87
N ASP A 137 22.23 -6.78 3.86
CA ASP A 137 23.29 -6.52 2.90
C ASP A 137 22.87 -5.59 1.73
N LYS A 138 21.64 -5.06 1.78
CA LYS A 138 21.02 -4.21 0.75
C LYS A 138 20.78 -4.94 -0.58
N LYS A 139 20.73 -6.28 -0.57
CA LYS A 139 20.32 -7.10 -1.71
C LYS A 139 18.83 -7.38 -1.66
N PHE A 140 18.20 -7.47 -2.82
CA PHE A 140 16.81 -7.92 -2.87
C PHE A 140 16.72 -9.39 -2.54
N LEU A 141 15.73 -9.72 -1.70
CA LEU A 141 15.48 -11.09 -1.29
C LEU A 141 14.66 -11.86 -2.34
N HIS A 142 14.21 -11.20 -3.41
CA HIS A 142 13.43 -11.78 -4.51
C HIS A 142 13.65 -11.01 -5.82
N GLN A 143 13.23 -11.57 -6.96
CA GLN A 143 13.56 -11.04 -8.30
C GLN A 143 12.46 -10.21 -8.96
N THR A 144 11.20 -10.41 -8.57
CA THR A 144 10.05 -9.68 -9.13
C THR A 144 9.32 -8.93 -8.02
N PRO A 145 8.70 -7.78 -8.30
CA PRO A 145 8.12 -6.95 -7.25
C PRO A 145 6.87 -7.60 -6.62
N LEU A 146 6.67 -7.33 -5.34
CA LEU A 146 5.48 -7.74 -4.61
C LEU A 146 4.47 -6.58 -4.53
N ARG A 147 3.18 -6.91 -4.64
CA ARG A 147 2.11 -5.95 -4.38
C ARG A 147 1.72 -6.00 -2.90
N LEU A 148 1.89 -4.89 -2.18
CA LEU A 148 1.39 -4.71 -0.82
C LEU A 148 0.10 -3.88 -0.84
N SER A 149 -1.00 -4.41 -0.32
CA SER A 149 -2.26 -3.67 -0.20
C SER A 149 -2.58 -3.43 1.27
N LEU A 150 -2.62 -2.17 1.68
CA LEU A 150 -2.92 -1.79 3.07
C LEU A 150 -4.24 -1.04 3.15
N SER A 151 -5.08 -1.41 4.10
CA SER A 151 -6.35 -0.71 4.36
C SER A 151 -6.56 -0.40 5.83
N GLY A 152 -7.38 0.61 6.14
CA GLY A 152 -7.72 0.98 7.51
C GLY A 152 -6.53 1.54 8.29
N ALA A 153 -6.51 1.29 9.60
CA ALA A 153 -5.54 1.87 10.53
C ALA A 153 -4.08 1.51 10.18
N ALA A 154 -3.78 0.25 9.86
CA ALA A 154 -2.44 -0.17 9.42
C ALA A 154 -1.97 0.56 8.14
N SER A 155 -2.90 0.93 7.24
CA SER A 155 -2.58 1.74 6.05
C SER A 155 -2.25 3.18 6.42
N ALA A 156 -2.96 3.72 7.41
CA ALA A 156 -2.75 5.08 7.87
C ALA A 156 -1.38 5.23 8.53
N THR A 157 -1.05 4.36 9.49
CA THR A 157 0.23 4.45 10.23
C THR A 157 1.42 4.17 9.31
N PHE A 158 1.37 3.11 8.50
CA PHE A 158 2.40 2.86 7.47
C PHE A 158 2.55 4.01 6.48
N GLY A 159 1.43 4.55 5.99
CA GLY A 159 1.42 5.64 5.02
C GLY A 159 2.02 6.94 5.57
N GLN A 160 1.71 7.28 6.83
CA GLN A 160 2.27 8.43 7.54
C GLN A 160 3.76 8.26 7.81
N ALA A 161 4.18 7.09 8.29
CA ALA A 161 5.58 6.76 8.53
C ALA A 161 6.41 6.84 7.24
N TYR A 162 5.89 6.35 6.12
CA TYR A 162 6.59 6.44 4.83
C TYR A 162 6.63 7.87 4.27
N ARG A 163 5.47 8.56 4.24
CA ARG A 163 5.35 9.93 3.75
C ARG A 163 4.12 10.63 4.30
N LYS A 164 4.32 11.47 5.31
CA LYS A 164 3.28 12.31 5.91
C LYS A 164 3.02 13.53 5.02
N ILE A 165 1.79 13.64 4.55
CA ILE A 165 1.32 14.77 3.72
C ILE A 165 0.35 15.61 4.54
N ARG A 166 0.57 16.93 4.57
CA ARG A 166 -0.37 17.94 5.11
C ARG A 166 -0.52 19.02 4.06
N GLU A 167 -1.76 19.41 3.73
CA GLU A 167 -2.06 20.46 2.75
C GLU A 167 -1.35 20.27 1.40
N GLY A 168 -1.28 19.02 0.93
CA GLY A 168 -0.61 18.66 -0.33
C GLY A 168 0.92 18.68 -0.29
N GLN A 169 1.52 19.03 0.85
CA GLN A 169 2.97 19.07 1.03
C GLN A 169 3.48 17.92 1.91
N ALA A 170 4.65 17.38 1.58
CA ALA A 170 5.32 16.39 2.41
C ALA A 170 6.00 17.09 3.59
N VAL A 171 5.45 16.88 4.78
CA VAL A 171 5.85 17.53 6.04
C VAL A 171 6.62 16.60 6.99
N GLY A 172 6.72 15.31 6.67
CA GLY A 172 7.49 14.34 7.44
C GLY A 172 7.43 12.93 6.89
N GLY A 173 7.92 11.98 7.66
CA GLY A 173 8.06 10.57 7.27
C GLY A 173 9.38 10.30 6.56
N PHE A 174 9.66 9.01 6.38
CA PHE A 174 10.91 8.47 5.84
C PHE A 174 11.38 9.19 4.57
N THR A 175 10.49 9.44 3.61
CA THR A 175 10.90 10.08 2.34
C THR A 175 11.40 11.51 2.48
N VAL A 176 10.92 12.27 3.48
CA VAL A 176 11.41 13.63 3.77
C VAL A 176 12.76 13.58 4.46
N GLU A 177 12.90 12.67 5.43
CA GLU A 177 14.17 12.46 6.13
C GLU A 177 15.25 11.92 5.19
N LEU A 178 14.90 11.08 4.22
CA LEU A 178 15.83 10.57 3.21
C LEU A 178 16.38 11.69 2.32
N GLU A 179 15.54 12.67 1.93
CA GLU A 179 15.98 13.85 1.18
C GLU A 179 16.97 14.68 2.01
N GLN A 180 16.67 14.88 3.29
CA GLN A 180 17.54 15.60 4.23
C GLN A 180 18.86 14.87 4.46
N ALA A 181 18.80 13.57 4.76
CA ALA A 181 19.96 12.71 4.93
C ALA A 181 20.88 12.74 3.70
N TYR A 182 20.32 12.70 2.50
CA TYR A 182 21.09 12.81 1.26
C TYR A 182 21.76 14.18 1.11
N ALA A 183 21.04 15.27 1.41
CA ALA A 183 21.58 16.62 1.36
C ALA A 183 22.75 16.79 2.33
N ASP A 184 22.60 16.31 3.56
CA ASP A 184 23.63 16.34 4.61
C ASP A 184 24.84 15.47 4.24
N PHE A 185 24.59 14.25 3.75
CA PHE A 185 25.63 13.33 3.27
C PHE A 185 26.47 13.98 2.15
N ARG A 186 25.82 14.71 1.25
CA ARG A 186 26.47 15.42 0.13
C ARG A 186 27.01 16.80 0.51
N ARG A 187 26.71 17.28 1.72
CA ARG A 187 27.02 18.64 2.19
C ARG A 187 26.51 19.72 1.22
N GLN A 188 25.27 19.55 0.75
CA GLN A 188 24.61 20.45 -0.18
C GLN A 188 23.28 20.95 0.41
N PRO A 189 22.71 22.06 -0.10
CA PRO A 189 21.38 22.50 0.30
C PRO A 189 20.31 21.41 0.04
N LEU A 190 19.28 21.39 0.88
CA LEU A 190 18.14 20.49 0.70
C LEU A 190 17.43 20.82 -0.62
N GLU A 191 17.31 19.81 -1.48
CA GLU A 191 16.52 19.86 -2.71
C GLU A 191 15.50 18.74 -2.70
N ARG A 192 14.26 19.05 -3.08
CA ARG A 192 13.22 18.04 -3.27
C ARG A 192 13.63 17.05 -4.34
N LYS A 193 13.39 15.76 -4.08
CA LYS A 193 13.70 14.69 -5.03
C LYS A 193 12.43 14.06 -5.58
N GLY A 194 12.56 13.49 -6.78
CA GLY A 194 11.45 12.85 -7.48
C GLY A 194 11.14 11.44 -6.95
N PRO A 195 10.00 10.85 -7.35
CA PRO A 195 9.59 9.54 -6.84
C PRO A 195 10.58 8.41 -7.14
N LEU A 196 11.32 8.48 -8.26
CA LEU A 196 12.36 7.50 -8.57
C LEU A 196 13.52 7.54 -7.56
N PHE A 197 13.88 8.71 -7.03
CA PHE A 197 14.86 8.80 -5.94
C PHE A 197 14.32 8.15 -4.67
N HIS A 198 13.06 8.43 -4.31
CA HIS A 198 12.44 7.79 -3.12
C HIS A 198 12.37 6.27 -3.25
N ALA A 199 12.19 5.75 -4.47
CA ALA A 199 12.22 4.31 -4.75
C ALA A 199 13.58 3.63 -4.46
N HIS A 200 14.66 4.40 -4.32
CA HIS A 200 15.97 3.88 -3.89
C HIS A 200 16.16 3.90 -2.36
N GLY A 201 15.22 4.48 -1.62
CA GLY A 201 15.23 4.49 -0.16
C GLY A 201 14.78 3.15 0.42
N ILE A 202 15.57 2.60 1.34
CA ILE A 202 15.24 1.40 2.10
C ILE A 202 14.45 1.84 3.34
N PHE A 203 13.14 1.65 3.31
CA PHE A 203 12.25 1.91 4.43
C PHE A 203 12.24 0.70 5.37
N CYS A 204 12.57 0.93 6.66
CA CYS A 204 12.65 -0.11 7.68
C CYS A 204 11.66 0.18 8.82
N PRO A 205 10.35 -0.06 8.65
CA PRO A 205 9.37 0.18 9.70
C PRO A 205 9.48 -0.83 10.85
N TYR A 206 9.20 -0.36 12.05
CA TYR A 206 8.92 -1.17 13.22
C TYR A 206 7.42 -1.42 13.31
N ILE A 207 7.03 -2.68 13.29
CA ILE A 207 5.63 -3.09 13.42
C ILE A 207 5.40 -3.65 14.82
N GLU A 208 4.46 -3.06 15.54
CA GLU A 208 4.05 -3.49 16.88
C GLU A 208 2.53 -3.66 16.96
N VAL A 209 2.07 -4.25 18.07
CA VAL A 209 0.63 -4.40 18.34
C VAL A 209 0.12 -3.13 19.00
N GLU A 210 -0.90 -2.53 18.40
CA GLU A 210 -1.64 -1.40 18.98
C GLU A 210 -3.14 -1.69 18.98
N GLU A 211 -3.86 -1.09 19.91
CA GLU A 211 -5.32 -1.01 19.85
C GLU A 211 -5.72 0.18 18.98
N ALA A 212 -6.57 -0.07 17.97
CA ALA A 212 -7.10 0.99 17.12
C ALA A 212 -8.59 0.79 16.86
N GLY A 213 -9.33 1.89 16.85
CA GLY A 213 -10.77 1.93 16.65
C GLY A 213 -11.46 2.86 17.65
N SER A 214 -12.78 2.77 17.72
CA SER A 214 -13.59 3.52 18.66
C SER A 214 -14.74 2.68 19.21
N GLY A 215 -14.97 2.76 20.51
CA GLY A 215 -16.02 2.00 21.22
C GLY A 215 -15.91 0.49 20.98
N GLU A 216 -17.01 -0.12 20.54
CA GLU A 216 -17.09 -1.56 20.26
C GLU A 216 -16.27 -2.00 19.01
N ASN A 217 -15.74 -1.05 18.23
CA ASN A 217 -14.94 -1.33 17.02
C ASN A 217 -13.42 -1.29 17.26
N THR A 218 -12.97 -1.29 18.52
CA THR A 218 -11.55 -1.39 18.86
C THR A 218 -11.03 -2.80 18.57
N ALA A 219 -9.93 -2.88 17.84
CA ALA A 219 -9.27 -4.14 17.52
C ALA A 219 -7.75 -4.03 17.67
N LEU A 220 -7.10 -5.15 17.96
CA LEU A 220 -5.65 -5.24 17.90
C LEU A 220 -5.21 -5.21 16.43
N ILE A 221 -4.29 -4.30 16.12
CA ILE A 221 -3.74 -4.11 14.78
C ILE A 221 -2.22 -4.24 14.82
N ALA A 222 -1.66 -4.66 13.69
CA ALA A 222 -0.23 -4.54 13.44
C ALA A 222 0.02 -3.14 12.86
N SER A 223 0.56 -2.25 13.69
CA SER A 223 0.75 -0.84 13.38
C SER A 223 2.21 -0.52 13.15
N THR A 224 2.50 0.37 12.19
CA THR A 224 3.83 0.96 12.07
C THR A 224 3.99 2.05 13.12
N VAL A 225 4.71 1.74 14.20
CA VAL A 225 4.88 2.65 15.36
C VAL A 225 6.06 3.60 15.18
N ASP A 226 7.08 3.15 14.45
CA ASP A 226 8.29 3.93 14.17
C ASP A 226 9.03 3.33 12.95
N TYR A 227 10.18 3.88 12.55
CA TYR A 227 11.05 3.33 11.52
C TYR A 227 12.51 3.72 11.74
N GLU A 228 13.43 3.02 11.08
CA GLU A 228 14.84 3.42 11.11
C GLU A 228 15.04 4.77 10.38
N HIS A 229 15.57 5.76 11.10
CA HIS A 229 15.71 7.14 10.62
C HIS A 229 17.02 7.36 9.84
N PRO A 230 16.96 7.71 8.54
CA PRO A 230 18.13 8.11 7.78
C PRO A 230 18.61 9.51 8.20
N THR A 231 19.93 9.67 8.26
CA THR A 231 20.67 10.90 8.60
C THR A 231 21.85 11.03 7.65
N GLY A 232 22.52 12.19 7.61
CA GLY A 232 23.73 12.34 6.80
C GLY A 232 24.85 11.35 7.14
N ALA A 233 24.91 10.86 8.39
CA ALA A 233 25.96 9.94 8.85
C ALA A 233 25.71 8.48 8.44
N ASN A 234 24.45 8.05 8.37
CA ASN A 234 24.05 6.66 8.06
C ASN A 234 23.29 6.54 6.72
N PHE A 235 23.27 7.59 5.88
CA PHE A 235 22.55 7.60 4.60
C PHE A 235 22.82 6.36 3.73
N ILE A 236 24.08 5.90 3.71
CA ILE A 236 24.52 4.74 2.89
C ILE A 236 23.82 3.45 3.32
N ASP A 237 23.35 3.34 4.56
CA ASP A 237 22.67 2.15 5.08
C ASP A 237 21.21 2.07 4.63
N TYR A 238 20.64 3.22 4.23
CA TYR A 238 19.23 3.40 3.86
C TYR A 238 19.00 3.72 2.39
N ALA A 239 20.04 3.62 1.57
CA ALA A 239 19.96 3.93 0.14
C ALA A 239 20.56 2.81 -0.72
N ILE A 240 19.83 2.43 -1.77
CA ILE A 240 20.35 1.63 -2.87
C ILE A 240 21.20 2.54 -3.76
N ALA A 241 22.45 2.15 -3.99
CA ALA A 241 23.38 2.93 -4.80
C ALA A 241 22.95 2.92 -6.26
N SER A 242 22.94 4.08 -6.93
CA SER A 242 22.43 4.23 -8.30
C SER A 242 23.19 3.44 -9.37
N ASN A 243 24.35 2.90 -9.04
CA ASN A 243 25.18 2.06 -9.92
C ASN A 243 25.13 0.56 -9.56
N SER A 244 24.23 0.15 -8.65
CA SER A 244 24.08 -1.25 -8.27
C SER A 244 23.08 -1.98 -9.19
N PRO A 245 23.14 -3.32 -9.29
CA PRO A 245 22.13 -4.10 -10.01
C PRO A 245 20.71 -3.87 -9.48
N GLU A 246 20.56 -3.64 -8.17
CA GLU A 246 19.27 -3.36 -7.53
C GLU A 246 18.67 -2.03 -8.03
N ALA A 247 19.49 -1.00 -8.26
CA ALA A 247 19.04 0.26 -8.83
C ALA A 247 18.53 0.12 -10.28
N SER A 248 19.17 -0.75 -11.08
CA SER A 248 18.68 -1.08 -12.42
C SER A 248 17.30 -1.72 -12.35
N LEU A 249 17.13 -2.72 -11.48
CA LEU A 249 15.83 -3.38 -11.30
C LEU A 249 14.75 -2.43 -10.78
N ILE A 250 15.09 -1.53 -9.84
CA ILE A 250 14.18 -0.46 -9.38
C ILE A 250 13.74 0.39 -10.57
N SER A 251 14.68 0.85 -11.39
CA SER A 251 14.41 1.79 -12.49
C SER A 251 13.58 1.14 -13.59
N GLU A 252 13.90 -0.12 -13.96
CA GLU A 252 13.13 -0.91 -14.92
C GLU A 252 11.70 -1.15 -14.43
N THR A 253 11.55 -1.62 -13.19
CA THR A 253 10.24 -1.84 -12.57
C THR A 253 9.46 -0.53 -12.43
N PHE A 254 10.14 0.57 -12.10
CA PHE A 254 9.50 1.87 -11.98
C PHE A 254 8.84 2.26 -13.30
N GLU A 255 9.51 2.10 -14.44
CA GLU A 255 8.93 2.44 -15.74
C GLU A 255 7.96 1.41 -16.31
N GLU A 256 8.18 0.12 -16.07
CA GLU A 256 7.21 -0.92 -16.42
C GLU A 256 5.85 -0.65 -15.75
N TYR A 257 5.87 -0.21 -14.49
CA TYR A 257 4.67 0.02 -13.68
C TYR A 257 4.31 1.51 -13.53
N LYS A 258 4.61 2.36 -14.52
CA LYS A 258 4.27 3.80 -14.48
C LYS A 258 2.78 4.12 -14.32
N ASP A 259 1.93 3.19 -14.77
CA ASP A 259 0.47 3.30 -14.71
C ASP A 259 -0.12 2.59 -13.47
N PHE A 260 0.73 2.14 -12.54
CA PHE A 260 0.30 1.47 -11.31
C PHE A 260 -0.67 2.34 -10.49
N GLY A 261 -1.92 1.89 -10.40
CA GLY A 261 -2.99 2.61 -9.70
C GLY A 261 -3.68 3.70 -10.51
N GLN A 262 -3.42 3.80 -11.82
CA GLN A 262 -4.16 4.69 -12.72
C GLN A 262 -5.40 4.00 -13.29
N ASP A 263 -5.36 2.68 -13.50
CA ASP A 263 -6.49 1.89 -13.97
C ASP A 263 -7.47 1.54 -12.85
N LEU A 264 -8.36 2.49 -12.57
CA LEU A 264 -9.69 2.13 -12.10
C LEU A 264 -10.69 2.58 -13.15
N PRO A 265 -11.48 1.66 -13.75
CA PRO A 265 -12.57 2.08 -14.62
C PRO A 265 -13.47 3.02 -13.81
N LYS A 266 -13.70 4.23 -14.32
CA LYS A 266 -14.77 5.12 -13.85
C LYS A 266 -16.04 4.29 -13.84
N THR A 267 -16.48 3.86 -12.66
CA THR A 267 -17.73 3.12 -12.56
C THR A 267 -18.81 4.15 -12.80
N ASP A 268 -19.53 3.99 -13.91
CA ASP A 268 -20.58 4.91 -14.33
C ASP A 268 -21.63 5.01 -13.19
N PRO A 269 -21.82 6.19 -12.56
CA PRO A 269 -22.69 6.34 -11.40
C PRO A 269 -24.16 6.04 -11.73
N SER A 270 -24.51 5.91 -13.01
CA SER A 270 -25.85 5.55 -13.49
C SER A 270 -26.26 4.09 -13.23
N LYS A 271 -25.37 3.23 -12.73
CA LYS A 271 -25.64 1.78 -12.54
C LYS A 271 -25.65 1.27 -11.10
N MET A 272 -25.47 2.12 -10.08
CA MET A 272 -25.55 1.65 -8.68
C MET A 272 -26.95 1.86 -8.10
N PRO A 273 -27.64 0.79 -7.62
CA PRO A 273 -28.80 0.98 -6.77
C PRO A 273 -28.33 1.59 -5.45
N ILE A 274 -28.86 2.77 -5.11
CA ILE A 274 -28.65 3.44 -3.82
C ILE A 274 -29.20 2.51 -2.73
N PRO A 275 -28.39 1.98 -1.80
CA PRO A 275 -28.93 1.27 -0.65
C PRO A 275 -29.71 2.26 0.22
N SER A 276 -30.93 1.89 0.61
CA SER A 276 -31.77 2.72 1.47
C SER A 276 -31.09 2.92 2.83
N ILE A 277 -30.85 4.19 3.17
CA ILE A 277 -30.31 4.66 4.45
C ILE A 277 -31.30 4.24 5.56
N PRO A 278 -30.91 3.40 6.54
CA PRO A 278 -31.66 3.31 7.78
C PRO A 278 -31.39 4.61 8.55
N THR A 279 -32.45 5.37 8.78
CA THR A 279 -32.43 6.55 9.62
C THR A 279 -32.21 6.16 11.07
N GLY A 280 -31.24 6.80 11.71
CA GLY A 280 -31.21 6.96 13.16
C GLY A 280 -29.92 6.49 13.80
N TYR A 281 -28.95 7.40 13.93
CA TYR A 281 -28.19 7.60 15.16
C TYR A 281 -27.71 9.06 15.18
N SER A 282 -28.20 9.83 16.14
CA SER A 282 -27.63 11.10 16.54
C SER A 282 -26.53 10.83 17.54
N TYR A 283 -25.32 11.31 17.29
CA TYR A 283 -24.29 11.37 18.33
C TYR A 283 -23.78 12.80 18.48
N SER A 284 -23.78 13.23 19.73
CA SER A 284 -23.25 14.50 20.26
C SER A 284 -21.73 14.52 20.12
N GLY A 285 -21.21 15.55 19.47
CA GLY A 285 -19.78 15.78 19.36
C GLY A 285 -19.11 15.91 20.73
N ALA A 286 -18.22 14.98 21.02
CA ALA A 286 -17.11 15.13 21.95
C ALA A 286 -16.13 14.00 21.63
N GLU A 287 -14.83 14.30 21.67
CA GLU A 287 -13.69 13.38 21.41
C GLU A 287 -13.21 13.27 19.95
N TYR A 288 -13.15 14.42 19.26
CA TYR A 288 -11.90 14.89 18.70
C TYR A 288 -11.73 16.31 19.26
N ASP A 289 -10.71 16.53 20.10
CA ASP A 289 -10.32 17.88 20.52
C ASP A 289 -9.78 18.60 19.27
N ASP A 290 -10.71 19.26 18.56
CA ASP A 290 -10.49 20.17 17.44
C ASP A 290 -10.37 21.64 17.93
N ASP A 291 -9.90 21.84 19.17
CA ASP A 291 -9.45 23.17 19.63
C ASP A 291 -7.98 23.41 19.21
N ASP A 292 -7.75 23.55 17.90
CA ASP A 292 -6.66 24.39 17.38
C ASP A 292 -7.29 25.50 16.52
N PRO A 293 -7.48 26.71 17.08
CA PRO A 293 -8.31 27.76 16.51
C PRO A 293 -7.53 28.60 15.49
N GLU A 294 -7.09 28.02 14.38
CA GLU A 294 -6.49 28.82 13.30
C GLU A 294 -6.57 28.16 11.91
N PHE A 295 -7.80 27.95 11.41
CA PHE A 295 -7.98 27.81 9.96
C PHE A 295 -9.35 28.33 9.51
N THR A 296 -9.45 29.64 9.34
CA THR A 296 -10.48 30.22 8.45
C THR A 296 -10.06 29.97 7.00
N PRO A 297 -10.94 29.42 6.15
CA PRO A 297 -10.59 29.09 4.77
C PRO A 297 -10.42 30.37 3.92
N PRO A 298 -9.38 30.47 3.07
CA PRO A 298 -9.40 31.39 1.95
C PRO A 298 -10.14 30.76 0.76
N TYR A 299 -10.96 31.58 0.11
CA TYR A 299 -11.74 31.32 -1.10
C TYR A 299 -10.92 30.75 -2.28
#